data_AF-A0A8T1DXM0-F1
#
_entry.id   AF-A0A8T1DXM0-F1
#
_cell.length_a   1.000
_cell.length_b   1.000
_cell.length_c   1.000
_cell.angle_alpha   90.00
_cell.angle_beta   90.00
_cell.angle_gamma   90.00
#
_symmetry.space_group_name_H-M   'P 1'
#
loop_
_entity.id
_entity.type
_entity.pdbx_description
1 polymer ?
#
loop_
_entity_poly.entity_id
_entity_poly.type
_entity_poly.pdbx_seq_one_letter_code
_entity_poly.pdbx_strand_id
1 'polypeptide(L)' 'MPGTRFTVDSDGDVEMSVPQPIFEVIRPPELSSWEHAALVEWHREWERYVEKIRHRCATTGETLRTSWPL' A
#
# COMPACT_ATOMS: atom_id res chain seq x y z
N MET A 1 -12.02 19.27 9.10
CA MET A 1 -11.97 18.28 8.01
C MET A 1 -11.82 19.06 6.71
N PRO A 2 -10.61 19.25 6.15
CA PRO A 2 -10.51 19.85 4.83
C PRO A 2 -10.75 18.74 3.81
N GLY A 3 -11.99 18.67 3.31
CA GLY A 3 -12.35 17.85 2.17
C GLY A 3 -11.54 18.31 0.95
N THR A 4 -10.96 17.34 0.27
CA THR A 4 -10.20 17.50 -0.97
C THR A 4 -11.04 18.30 -1.97
N ARG A 5 -10.59 19.51 -2.32
CA ARG A 5 -11.21 20.31 -3.38
C ARG A 5 -10.70 19.79 -4.72
N PHE A 6 -11.58 19.11 -5.47
CA PHE A 6 -11.28 18.68 -6.83
C PHE A 6 -11.64 19.79 -7.82
N THR A 7 -10.82 19.98 -8.86
CA THR A 7 -11.16 20.86 -9.99
C THR A 7 -12.12 20.12 -10.92
N VAL A 8 -13.03 20.86 -11.53
CA VAL A 8 -14.11 20.33 -12.37
C VAL A 8 -14.03 21.02 -13.72
N ASP A 9 -14.16 20.26 -14.80
CA ASP A 9 -14.12 20.77 -16.16
C ASP A 9 -15.44 21.48 -16.56
N SER A 10 -15.53 21.89 -17.83
CA SER A 10 -16.70 22.61 -18.33
C SER A 10 -17.95 21.72 -18.45
N ASP A 11 -17.78 20.41 -18.50
CA ASP A 11 -18.85 19.43 -18.60
C ASP A 11 -19.34 18.97 -17.21
N GLY A 12 -18.65 19.39 -16.15
CA GLY A 12 -19.00 19.06 -14.76
C GLY A 12 -18.28 17.82 -14.22
N ASP A 13 -17.32 17.28 -14.98
CA ASP A 13 -16.53 16.12 -14.58
C ASP A 13 -15.29 16.55 -13.79
N VAL A 14 -14.84 15.71 -12.86
CA VAL A 14 -13.61 15.97 -12.10
C VAL A 14 -12.41 15.89 -13.04
N GLU A 15 -11.62 16.95 -13.06
CA GLU A 15 -10.42 17.05 -13.88
C GLU A 15 -9.30 16.17 -13.29
N MET A 16 -9.09 15.01 -13.92
CA MET A 16 -8.07 14.04 -13.52
C MET A 16 -6.70 14.44 -14.09
N SER A 17 -6.13 15.53 -13.57
CA SER A 17 -4.83 16.07 -14.01
C SER A 17 -3.63 15.17 -13.68
N VAL A 18 -3.81 14.22 -12.75
CA VAL A 18 -2.80 13.22 -12.37
C VAL A 18 -3.26 11.84 -12.87
N PRO A 19 -2.45 11.12 -13.67
CA PRO A 19 -2.80 9.76 -14.05
C PRO A 19 -2.99 8.91 -12.80
N GLN A 20 -4.11 8.18 -12.73
CA GLN A 20 -4.38 7.28 -11.60
C GLN A 20 -3.21 6.29 -11.48
N PRO A 21 -2.55 6.19 -10.32
CA PRO A 21 -1.41 5.30 -10.16
C PRO A 21 -1.87 3.84 -10.28
N ILE A 22 -1.29 3.13 -11.24
CA ILE A 22 -1.48 1.69 -11.43
C ILE A 22 -0.53 0.99 -10.46
N PHE A 23 -1.07 0.37 -9.41
CA PHE A 23 -0.28 -0.42 -8.49
C PHE A 23 -0.39 -1.90 -8.81
N GLU A 24 0.75 -2.59 -8.85
CA GLU A 24 0.77 -4.05 -8.84
C GLU A 24 0.25 -4.58 -7.51
N VAL A 25 -0.41 -5.74 -7.54
CA VAL A 25 -0.90 -6.41 -6.33
C VAL A 25 0.30 -6.88 -5.50
N ILE A 26 0.59 -6.16 -4.41
CA ILE A 26 1.60 -6.56 -3.43
C ILE A 26 0.96 -7.60 -2.50
N ARG A 27 1.39 -8.86 -2.60
CA ARG A 27 0.91 -9.97 -1.76
C ARG A 27 1.81 -10.17 -0.53
N PRO A 28 1.24 -10.55 0.63
CA PRO A 28 2.05 -10.96 1.78
C PRO A 28 2.85 -12.22 1.44
N PRO A 29 4.07 -12.38 2.01
CA PRO A 29 4.85 -13.60 1.84
C PRO A 29 4.13 -14.79 2.50
N GLU A 30 4.18 -15.94 1.84
CA GLU A 30 3.62 -17.18 2.33
C GLU A 30 4.65 -17.93 3.17
N LEU A 31 4.21 -18.52 4.29
CA LEU A 31 5.08 -19.33 5.13
C LEU A 31 5.15 -20.75 4.57
N SER A 32 6.29 -21.13 3.99
CA SER A 32 6.49 -22.44 3.36
C SER A 32 6.71 -23.57 4.37
N SER A 33 7.39 -23.30 5.49
CA SER A 33 7.60 -24.23 6.60
C SER A 33 7.82 -23.50 7.93
N TRP A 34 7.70 -24.23 9.04
CA TRP A 34 7.96 -23.72 10.40
C TRP A 34 9.41 -23.94 10.86
N GLU A 35 10.31 -24.32 9.96
CA GLU A 35 11.72 -24.45 10.29
C GLU A 35 12.36 -23.08 10.53
N HIS A 36 13.39 -23.05 11.36
CA HIS A 36 14.04 -21.79 11.73
C HIS A 36 14.53 -20.98 10.53
N ALA A 37 15.10 -21.65 9.53
CA ALA A 37 15.57 -21.00 8.30
C ALA A 37 14.41 -20.36 7.50
N ALA A 38 13.30 -21.09 7.34
CA ALA A 38 12.11 -20.59 6.63
C ALA A 38 11.44 -19.43 7.37
N LEU A 39 11.40 -19.46 8.70
CA LEU A 39 10.90 -18.35 9.51
C LEU A 39 11.76 -17.09 9.38
N VAL A 40 13.09 -17.24 9.36
CA VAL A 40 14.02 -16.10 9.17
C VAL A 40 13.87 -15.50 7.77
N GLU A 41 13.72 -16.33 6.75
CA GLU A 41 13.48 -15.87 5.38
C GLU A 41 12.14 -15.16 5.25
N TRP A 42 11.07 -15.77 5.75
CA TRP A 42 9.73 -15.18 5.78
C TRP A 42 9.72 -13.83 6.49
N HIS A 43 10.40 -13.70 7.63
CA HIS A 43 10.49 -12.43 8.37
C HIS A 43 11.15 -11.32 7.53
N ARG A 44 12.23 -11.63 6.82
CA ARG A 44 12.90 -10.67 5.91
C ARG A 44 12.01 -10.25 4.75
N GLU A 45 11.25 -11.18 4.19
CA GLU A 45 10.28 -10.86 3.14
C GLU A 45 9.11 -10.05 3.68
N TRP A 46 8.68 -10.30 4.90
CA TRP A 46 7.61 -9.57 5.58
C TRP A 46 7.99 -8.10 5.79
N GLU A 47 9.22 -7.82 6.22
CA GLU A 47 9.72 -6.44 6.34
C GLU A 47 9.67 -5.70 4.99
N ARG A 48 10.11 -6.35 3.90
CA ARG A 48 10.04 -5.78 2.55
C ARG A 48 8.60 -5.55 2.09
N TYR A 49 7.70 -6.48 2.41
CA TYR A 49 6.28 -6.33 2.14
C TYR A 49 5.71 -5.11 2.85
N VAL A 50 5.95 -4.97 4.15
CA VAL A 50 5.48 -3.83 4.96
C VAL A 50 6.00 -2.51 4.38
N GLU A 51 7.27 -2.45 3.98
CA GLU A 51 7.86 -1.23 3.41
C GLU A 51 7.18 -0.84 2.09
N LYS A 52 6.91 -1.80 1.20
CA LYS A 52 6.17 -1.55 -0.05
C LYS A 52 4.76 -1.03 0.22
N ILE A 53 4.05 -1.60 1.20
CA ILE A 53 2.71 -1.13 1.55
C ILE A 53 2.77 0.27 2.17
N ARG A 54 3.76 0.55 3.05
CA ARG A 54 3.96 1.89 3.62
C ARG A 54 4.20 2.94 2.53
N HIS A 55 5.04 2.63 1.55
CA HIS A 55 5.27 3.51 0.41
C HIS A 55 3.97 3.79 -0.36
N ARG A 56 3.18 2.74 -0.67
CA ARG A 56 1.88 2.91 -1.33
C ARG A 56 0.92 3.77 -0.51
N CYS A 57 0.80 3.50 0.78
CA CYS A 57 -0.01 4.28 1.72
C CYS A 57 0.41 5.75 1.76
N ALA A 58 1.71 6.05 1.71
CA ALA A 58 2.22 7.42 1.64
C ALA A 58 1.82 8.11 0.32
N THR A 59 1.78 7.37 -0.80
CA THR A 59 1.36 7.90 -2.10
C THR A 59 -0.16 8.08 -2.19
N THR A 60 -0.96 7.17 -1.63
CA THR A 60 -2.43 7.20 -1.72
C THR A 60 -3.10 7.98 -0.60
N GLY A 61 -2.38 8.30 0.47
CA GLY A 61 -2.94 8.89 1.69
C GLY A 61 -3.76 7.90 2.54
N GLU A 62 -3.67 6.60 2.26
CA GLU A 62 -4.34 5.55 3.03
C GLU A 62 -3.58 5.24 4.33
N THR A 63 -4.31 5.00 5.43
CA THR A 63 -3.69 4.55 6.68
C THR A 63 -3.34 3.07 6.60
N LEU A 64 -2.08 2.74 6.88
CA LEU A 64 -1.64 1.36 7.06
C LEU A 64 -2.33 0.75 8.29
N ARG A 65 -3.37 -0.07 8.09
CA ARG A 65 -4.02 -0.81 9.18
C ARG A 65 -3.35 -2.17 9.38
N THR A 66 -2.23 -2.20 10.10
CA THR A 66 -1.65 -3.46 10.59
C THR A 66 -2.38 -3.91 11.86
N SER A 67 -2.97 -5.11 11.84
CA SER A 67 -3.58 -5.73 13.03
C SER A 67 -2.56 -6.41 13.96
N TRP A 68 -1.28 -6.38 13.59
CA TRP A 68 -0.19 -6.92 14.39
C TRP A 68 0.57 -5.76 15.04
N PRO A 69 0.79 -5.77 16.38
CA PRO A 69 1.61 -4.77 17.02
C PRO A 69 3.06 -4.95 16.56
N LEU A 70 3.68 -3.86 16.10
CA LEU A 70 5.12 -3.76 15.88
C LEU A 70 5.88 -3.90 17.20
#